data_AF-A0A975BXL2-F1
#
_entry.id   AF-A0A975BXL2-F1
#
_cell.length_a   1.000
_cell.length_b   1.000
_cell.length_c   1.000
_cell.angle_alpha   90.00
_cell.angle_beta   90.00
_cell.angle_gamma   90.00
#
_symmetry.space_group_name_H-M   'P 1'
#
loop_
_entity.id
_entity.type
_entity.pdbx_description
1 polymer ?
#
loop_
_entity_poly.entity_id
_entity_poly.type
_entity_poly.pdbx_seq_one_letter_code
_entity_poly.pdbx_strand_id
1 'polypeptide(L)'
;MKIVCDHCGKNVSDHQELTEWEEQTEMPVCGRCLRGLNQGEDWGENDLPPDMQGKDRCRRCGGELSSENIFYHKSRTKKYVCAPCREELSAVRNKVFQTANTSGQGNAAIVPPEIRKWNWGAFFLSWIWGLGNRTNIALLCLVPLVNIPMRFVLGVKGNEWAWRNVKWDSVEHLLRVQKKWAIWGT
;
A
#
# COMPACT_ATOMS: atom_id res chain seq x y z
N MET A 1 -25.61 30.33 -14.20
CA MET A 1 -25.25 28.91 -14.33
C MET A 1 -24.07 28.66 -13.39
N LYS A 2 -24.11 27.67 -12.48
CA LYS A 2 -23.00 27.42 -11.52
C LYS A 2 -21.95 26.53 -12.20
N ILE A 3 -20.76 27.05 -12.47
CA ILE A 3 -19.65 26.27 -12.98
C ILE A 3 -18.97 25.58 -11.79
N VAL A 4 -18.81 24.27 -11.87
CA VAL A 4 -18.26 23.46 -10.78
C VAL A 4 -16.96 22.85 -11.25
N CYS A 5 -15.91 22.97 -10.45
CA CYS A 5 -14.63 22.34 -10.74
C CYS A 5 -14.78 20.83 -10.74
N ASP A 6 -14.31 20.18 -11.80
CA ASP A 6 -14.52 18.75 -11.96
C ASP A 6 -13.70 17.91 -10.95
N HIS A 7 -12.51 18.38 -10.58
CA HIS A 7 -11.63 17.70 -9.60
C HIS A 7 -12.09 17.82 -8.14
N CYS A 8 -12.52 19.01 -7.69
CA CYS A 8 -12.81 19.25 -6.27
C CYS A 8 -14.30 19.52 -5.96
N GLY A 9 -15.15 19.63 -6.99
CA GLY A 9 -16.59 19.86 -6.82
C GLY A 9 -16.96 21.24 -6.25
N LYS A 10 -16.00 22.17 -6.13
CA LYS A 10 -16.25 23.53 -5.66
C LYS A 10 -16.79 24.41 -6.79
N ASN A 11 -17.66 25.34 -6.42
CA ASN A 11 -18.15 26.36 -7.35
C ASN A 11 -16.99 27.30 -7.73
N VAL A 12 -16.82 27.55 -9.01
CA VAL A 12 -15.79 28.44 -9.57
C VAL A 12 -16.50 29.76 -9.85
N SER A 13 -16.40 30.71 -8.91
CA SER A 13 -17.18 31.96 -8.93
C SER A 13 -16.50 33.13 -9.63
N ASP A 14 -15.21 33.05 -9.94
CA ASP A 14 -14.44 34.18 -10.44
C ASP A 14 -14.23 34.07 -11.96
N HIS A 15 -14.98 34.90 -12.71
CA HIS A 15 -14.98 34.98 -14.18
C HIS A 15 -13.60 35.28 -14.79
N GLN A 16 -12.69 35.87 -14.02
CA GLN A 16 -11.35 36.25 -14.47
C GLN A 16 -10.38 35.06 -14.48
N GLU A 17 -10.65 34.00 -13.70
CA GLU A 17 -9.96 32.73 -13.90
C GLU A 17 -10.43 32.17 -15.26
N LEU A 18 -11.73 31.93 -15.46
CA LEU A 18 -12.32 31.18 -16.60
C LEU A 18 -11.84 31.52 -18.02
N THR A 19 -11.47 32.76 -18.33
CA THR A 19 -11.05 33.16 -19.68
C THR A 19 -9.70 32.61 -20.12
N GLU A 20 -8.81 32.23 -19.19
CA GLU A 20 -7.57 31.49 -19.52
C GLU A 20 -7.81 29.97 -19.69
N TRP A 21 -9.00 29.45 -19.38
CA TRP A 21 -9.28 28.01 -19.23
C TRP A 21 -9.92 27.36 -20.45
N GLU A 22 -10.62 28.13 -21.28
CA GLU A 22 -11.23 27.59 -22.51
C GLU A 22 -10.15 27.10 -23.51
N GLU A 23 -8.91 27.54 -23.37
CA GLU A 23 -7.84 27.25 -24.34
C GLU A 23 -6.98 26.01 -24.00
N GLN A 24 -7.07 25.44 -22.78
CA GLN A 24 -6.12 24.40 -22.33
C GLN A 24 -6.73 23.06 -21.89
N THR A 25 -8.02 22.99 -21.53
CA THR A 25 -8.65 21.72 -21.09
C THR A 25 -10.13 21.67 -21.47
N GLU A 26 -10.61 20.55 -22.03
CA GLU A 26 -12.02 20.33 -22.41
C GLU A 26 -13.01 20.33 -21.22
N MET A 27 -12.56 20.53 -19.97
CA MET A 27 -13.38 20.48 -18.74
C MET A 27 -12.99 21.58 -17.71
N PRO A 28 -13.94 22.09 -16.91
CA PRO A 28 -13.69 23.16 -15.93
C PRO A 28 -12.93 22.66 -14.68
N VAL A 29 -11.74 23.20 -14.43
CA VAL A 29 -10.90 22.92 -13.25
C VAL A 29 -10.68 24.22 -12.46
N CYS A 30 -10.52 24.19 -11.12
CA CYS A 30 -10.26 25.41 -10.34
C CYS A 30 -8.77 25.72 -10.28
N GLY A 31 -8.39 26.99 -10.09
CA GLY A 31 -7.00 27.45 -10.01
C GLY A 31 -6.12 26.64 -9.05
N ARG A 32 -6.66 26.18 -7.93
CA ARG A 32 -5.94 25.32 -6.98
C ARG A 32 -5.63 23.94 -7.56
N CYS A 33 -6.60 23.30 -8.23
CA CYS A 33 -6.41 21.98 -8.82
C CYS A 33 -5.47 22.05 -10.03
N LEU A 34 -5.58 23.08 -10.87
CA LEU A 34 -4.67 23.29 -12.00
C LEU A 34 -3.24 23.54 -11.57
N ARG A 35 -3.02 24.32 -10.49
CA ARG A 35 -1.68 24.50 -9.93
C ARG A 35 -1.07 23.19 -9.46
N GLY A 36 -1.88 22.26 -8.93
CA GLY A 36 -1.42 20.90 -8.61
C GLY A 36 -1.06 20.09 -9.86
N LEU A 37 -1.90 20.15 -10.90
CA LEU A 37 -1.63 19.51 -12.19
C LEU A 37 -0.32 20.02 -12.83
N ASN A 38 -0.13 21.35 -12.86
CA ASN A 38 1.03 22.00 -13.47
C ASN A 38 2.32 21.86 -12.64
N GLN A 39 2.21 21.50 -11.36
CA GLN A 39 3.36 21.19 -10.49
C GLN A 39 3.84 19.75 -10.64
N GLY A 40 3.27 18.97 -11.57
CA GLY A 40 3.61 17.57 -11.72
C GLY A 40 3.29 16.78 -10.45
N GLU A 41 2.20 17.13 -9.75
CA GLU A 41 1.71 16.37 -8.61
C GLU A 41 1.14 15.02 -9.08
N ASP A 42 2.08 14.13 -9.37
CA ASP A 42 2.05 12.69 -9.61
C ASP A 42 0.69 12.04 -9.32
N TRP A 43 -0.07 11.87 -10.40
CA TRP A 43 -1.13 10.87 -10.49
C TRP A 43 -0.45 9.52 -10.61
N GLY A 44 -0.11 8.92 -9.46
CA GLY A 44 0.51 7.61 -9.43
C GLY A 44 -0.39 6.57 -10.12
N GLU A 45 0.01 6.15 -11.32
CA GLU A 45 -0.42 4.88 -11.89
C GLU A 45 -0.01 3.75 -10.90
N ASN A 46 -0.92 2.80 -10.66
CA ASN A 46 -0.69 1.51 -9.97
C ASN A 46 -1.08 1.32 -8.48
N ASP A 47 -1.98 2.13 -7.90
CA ASP A 47 -2.47 1.86 -6.52
C ASP A 47 -3.71 0.95 -6.43
N LEU A 48 -4.31 0.55 -7.56
CA LEU A 48 -5.45 -0.37 -7.55
C LEU A 48 -4.94 -1.82 -7.51
N PRO A 49 -5.39 -2.64 -6.56
CA PRO A 49 -4.98 -4.04 -6.45
C PRO A 49 -5.27 -4.81 -7.75
N PRO A 50 -4.34 -5.66 -8.25
CA PRO A 50 -4.56 -6.43 -9.47
C PRO A 50 -5.81 -7.32 -9.43
N ASP A 51 -6.28 -7.71 -8.24
CA ASP A 51 -7.48 -8.55 -8.03
C ASP A 51 -8.81 -7.78 -8.12
N MET A 52 -8.80 -6.46 -8.36
CA MET A 52 -10.01 -5.68 -8.65
C MET A 52 -10.47 -5.76 -10.12
N GLN A 53 -9.87 -6.61 -10.94
CA GLN A 53 -10.27 -6.82 -12.33
C GLN A 53 -11.65 -7.53 -12.42
N GLY A 54 -12.73 -6.74 -12.44
CA GLY A 54 -13.95 -7.06 -13.20
C GLY A 54 -15.03 -7.92 -12.53
N LYS A 55 -15.31 -7.76 -11.23
CA LYS A 55 -16.46 -8.46 -10.58
C LYS A 55 -17.32 -7.60 -9.66
N ASP A 56 -16.80 -6.49 -9.14
CA ASP A 56 -17.51 -5.65 -8.19
C ASP A 56 -18.29 -4.54 -8.93
N ARG A 57 -19.55 -4.30 -8.55
CA ARG A 57 -20.42 -3.25 -9.15
C ARG A 57 -20.70 -2.12 -8.17
N CYS A 58 -20.80 -0.89 -8.67
CA CYS A 58 -21.20 0.25 -7.86
C CYS A 58 -22.65 0.09 -7.39
N ARG A 59 -22.89 0.22 -6.08
CA ARG A 59 -24.23 0.07 -5.48
C ARG A 59 -25.23 1.13 -5.94
N ARG A 60 -24.76 2.26 -6.44
CA ARG A 60 -25.61 3.39 -6.85
C ARG A 60 -25.95 3.36 -8.34
N CYS A 61 -24.97 3.27 -9.22
CA CYS A 61 -25.18 3.30 -10.67
C CYS A 61 -25.19 1.91 -11.32
N GLY A 62 -24.80 0.85 -10.61
CA GLY A 62 -24.68 -0.50 -11.18
C GLY A 62 -23.48 -0.69 -12.13
N GLY A 63 -22.71 0.36 -12.40
CA GLY A 63 -21.53 0.29 -13.27
C GLY A 63 -20.43 -0.61 -12.71
N GLU A 64 -19.68 -1.24 -13.62
CA GLU A 64 -18.55 -2.09 -13.30
C GLU A 64 -17.40 -1.27 -12.70
N LEU A 65 -16.84 -1.76 -11.59
CA LEU A 65 -15.70 -1.13 -10.92
C LEU A 65 -14.41 -1.63 -11.58
N SER A 66 -13.75 -0.74 -12.31
CA SER A 66 -12.44 -0.96 -12.92
C SER A 66 -11.47 0.14 -12.51
N SER A 67 -10.18 -0.05 -12.76
CA SER A 67 -9.16 0.98 -12.51
C SER A 67 -9.39 2.26 -13.30
N GLU A 68 -10.13 2.20 -14.41
CA GLU A 68 -10.47 3.35 -15.26
C GLU A 68 -11.64 4.16 -14.69
N ASN A 69 -12.54 3.53 -13.93
CA ASN A 69 -13.79 4.13 -13.45
C ASN A 69 -13.82 4.38 -11.93
N ILE A 70 -12.69 4.15 -11.25
CA ILE A 70 -12.48 4.43 -9.82
C ILE A 70 -11.40 5.49 -9.68
N PHE A 71 -11.77 6.62 -9.10
CA PHE A 71 -10.83 7.69 -8.75
C PHE A 71 -10.61 7.71 -7.24
N TYR A 72 -9.49 8.28 -6.78
CA TYR A 72 -9.31 8.57 -5.36
C TYR A 72 -9.02 10.05 -5.12
N HIS A 73 -9.56 10.59 -4.02
CA HIS A 73 -9.23 11.92 -3.55
C HIS A 73 -8.00 11.83 -2.63
N LYS A 74 -6.89 12.47 -3.02
CA LYS A 74 -5.60 12.52 -2.29
C LYS A 74 -5.71 13.44 -1.05
N SER A 75 -6.57 13.04 -0.11
CA SER A 75 -6.67 13.59 1.25
C SER A 75 -5.87 12.72 2.24
N ARG A 76 -5.77 13.12 3.52
CA ARG A 76 -5.12 12.33 4.59
C ARG A 76 -5.63 10.87 4.70
N THR A 77 -6.77 10.51 4.10
CA THR A 77 -7.41 9.18 4.24
C THR A 77 -7.74 8.45 2.92
N LYS A 78 -7.13 8.79 1.76
CA LYS A 78 -7.41 8.20 0.42
C LYS A 78 -8.87 7.71 0.24
N LYS A 79 -9.77 8.61 -0.19
CA LYS A 79 -11.19 8.26 -0.42
C LYS A 79 -11.40 7.84 -1.86
N TYR A 80 -11.89 6.62 -2.08
CA TYR A 80 -12.19 6.10 -3.42
C TYR A 80 -13.62 6.47 -3.82
N VAL A 81 -13.82 6.88 -5.08
CA VAL A 81 -15.10 7.34 -5.62
C VAL A 81 -15.36 6.74 -7.00
N CYS A 82 -16.63 6.44 -7.27
CA CYS A 82 -17.09 5.98 -8.57
C CYS A 82 -17.22 7.16 -9.54
N ALA A 83 -16.61 7.10 -10.73
CA ALA A 83 -16.62 8.23 -11.67
C ALA A 83 -18.03 8.67 -12.11
N PRO A 84 -18.92 7.75 -12.55
CA PRO A 84 -20.22 8.15 -13.11
C PRO A 84 -21.19 8.75 -12.09
N CYS A 85 -21.09 8.36 -10.81
CA CYS A 85 -22.09 8.73 -9.78
C CYS A 85 -21.53 9.36 -8.51
N ARG A 86 -20.21 9.54 -8.43
CA ARG A 86 -19.45 10.13 -7.30
C ARG A 86 -19.74 9.49 -5.92
N GLU A 87 -20.26 8.25 -5.90
CA GLU A 87 -20.49 7.49 -4.67
C GLU A 87 -19.17 7.12 -3.99
N GLU A 88 -19.08 7.27 -2.66
CA GLU A 88 -17.89 6.86 -1.88
C GLU A 88 -17.81 5.32 -1.80
N LEU A 89 -16.71 4.77 -2.28
CA LEU A 89 -16.46 3.33 -2.36
C LEU A 89 -15.62 2.87 -1.16
N SER A 90 -16.19 2.93 0.04
CA SER A 90 -15.50 2.51 1.27
C SER A 90 -15.08 1.03 1.26
N ALA A 91 -15.82 0.16 0.55
CA ALA A 91 -15.47 -1.24 0.35
C ALA A 91 -14.21 -1.40 -0.51
N VAL A 92 -14.09 -0.63 -1.60
CA VAL A 92 -12.88 -0.56 -2.44
C VAL A 92 -11.71 -0.10 -1.60
N ARG A 93 -11.87 1.00 -0.86
CA ARG A 93 -10.86 1.51 0.07
C ARG A 93 -10.37 0.41 1.02
N ASN A 94 -11.29 -0.27 1.70
CA ASN A 94 -10.95 -1.31 2.67
C ASN A 94 -10.24 -2.50 1.99
N LYS A 95 -10.66 -2.90 0.79
CA LYS A 95 -10.02 -3.96 0.01
C LYS A 95 -8.60 -3.56 -0.41
N VAL A 96 -8.40 -2.34 -0.90
CA VAL A 96 -7.04 -1.81 -1.20
C VAL A 96 -6.15 -1.80 0.04
N PHE A 97 -6.67 -1.34 1.19
CA PHE A 97 -5.91 -1.36 2.44
C PHE A 97 -5.56 -2.78 2.91
N GLN A 98 -6.41 -3.78 2.66
CA GLN A 98 -6.14 -5.18 3.01
C GLN A 98 -5.10 -5.82 2.09
N THR A 99 -5.11 -5.50 0.80
CA THR A 99 -4.15 -6.02 -0.19
C THR A 99 -2.85 -5.21 -0.22
N ALA A 100 -2.82 -4.03 0.39
CA ALA A 100 -1.64 -3.19 0.45
C ALA A 100 -0.51 -3.89 1.20
N ASN A 101 0.65 -3.99 0.55
CA ASN A 101 1.83 -4.55 1.17
C ASN A 101 2.36 -3.63 2.28
N THR A 102 2.17 -4.03 3.54
CA THR A 102 2.56 -3.29 4.74
C THR A 102 3.96 -3.61 5.26
N SER A 103 4.74 -4.43 4.55
CA SER A 103 6.10 -4.76 4.98
C SER A 103 6.98 -3.51 5.16
N GLY A 104 7.93 -3.59 6.10
CA GLY A 104 8.85 -2.50 6.43
C GLY A 104 8.25 -1.37 7.29
N GLN A 105 6.98 -1.45 7.68
CA GLN A 105 6.30 -0.43 8.50
C GLN A 105 6.49 -0.64 10.03
N GLY A 106 7.43 -1.50 10.43
CA GLY A 106 7.69 -1.77 11.84
C GLY A 106 6.46 -2.33 12.56
N ASN A 107 6.13 -1.78 13.74
CA ASN A 107 5.01 -2.24 14.55
C ASN A 107 3.63 -1.96 13.95
N ALA A 108 3.54 -1.01 13.00
CA ALA A 108 2.29 -0.71 12.30
C ALA A 108 2.00 -1.70 11.15
N ALA A 109 2.97 -2.55 10.79
CA ALA A 109 2.80 -3.51 9.70
C ALA A 109 1.77 -4.59 10.07
N ILE A 110 0.81 -4.80 9.18
CA ILE A 110 -0.13 -5.91 9.25
C ILE A 110 0.59 -7.16 8.74
N VAL A 111 0.76 -8.14 9.60
CA VAL A 111 1.51 -9.37 9.29
C VAL A 111 0.57 -10.38 8.65
N PRO A 112 0.79 -10.77 7.37
CA PRO A 112 -0.07 -11.74 6.71
C PRO A 112 0.00 -13.10 7.42
N PRO A 113 -1.12 -13.82 7.59
CA PRO A 113 -1.13 -15.11 8.28
C PRO A 113 -0.29 -16.17 7.56
N GLU A 114 -0.11 -16.07 6.24
CA GLU A 114 0.61 -17.02 5.40
C GLU A 114 2.10 -17.12 5.73
N ILE A 115 2.68 -16.05 6.30
CA ILE A 115 4.10 -15.98 6.66
C ILE A 115 4.36 -16.41 8.11
N ARG A 116 3.33 -16.68 8.92
CA ARG A 116 3.44 -17.14 10.33
C ARG A 116 3.78 -18.63 10.41
N LYS A 117 4.86 -19.01 9.72
CA LYS A 117 5.42 -20.35 9.64
C LYS A 117 6.78 -20.38 10.32
N TRP A 118 7.21 -21.59 10.69
CA TRP A 118 8.55 -21.80 11.23
C TRP A 118 9.63 -21.35 10.23
N ASN A 119 10.58 -20.55 10.71
CA ASN A 119 11.71 -20.06 9.94
C ASN A 119 12.98 -20.83 10.32
N TRP A 120 13.32 -21.82 9.50
CA TRP A 120 14.52 -22.64 9.67
C TRP A 120 15.81 -21.83 9.53
N GLY A 121 15.87 -20.85 8.63
CA GLY A 121 17.04 -19.98 8.47
C GLY A 121 17.31 -19.16 9.73
N ALA A 122 16.28 -18.55 10.31
CA ALA A 122 16.37 -17.78 11.55
C ALA A 122 16.78 -18.65 12.75
N PHE A 123 16.28 -19.89 12.82
CA PHE A 123 16.63 -20.85 13.87
C PHE A 123 18.11 -21.27 13.81
N PHE A 124 18.60 -21.72 12.63
CA PHE A 124 19.96 -22.26 12.50
C PHE A 124 21.03 -21.18 12.38
N LEU A 125 20.80 -20.14 11.59
CA LEU A 125 21.79 -19.08 11.34
C LEU A 125 21.71 -17.92 12.35
N SER A 126 20.65 -17.86 13.17
CA SER A 126 20.52 -16.96 14.34
C SER A 126 20.91 -15.50 14.05
N TRP A 127 22.07 -15.04 14.54
CA TRP A 127 22.55 -13.67 14.41
C TRP A 127 22.94 -13.32 12.96
N ILE A 128 23.44 -14.29 12.18
CA ILE A 128 23.79 -14.09 10.75
C ILE A 128 22.53 -13.76 9.96
N TRP A 129 21.47 -14.56 10.17
CA TRP A 129 20.16 -14.31 9.58
C TRP A 129 19.59 -12.97 10.05
N GLY A 130 19.75 -12.64 11.33
CA GLY A 130 19.28 -11.39 11.92
C GLY A 130 19.89 -10.15 11.26
N LEU A 131 21.20 -10.17 10.97
CA LEU A 131 21.89 -9.09 10.27
C LEU A 131 21.31 -8.88 8.86
N GLY A 132 21.12 -9.97 8.10
CA GLY A 132 20.53 -9.91 6.76
C GLY A 132 19.08 -9.43 6.72
N ASN A 133 18.32 -9.63 7.80
CA ASN A 133 16.90 -9.26 7.89
C ASN A 133 16.63 -8.09 8.84
N ARG A 134 17.65 -7.29 9.17
CA ARG A 134 17.57 -6.11 10.08
C ARG A 134 16.85 -6.42 11.41
N THR A 135 17.02 -7.63 11.92
CA THR A 135 16.35 -8.13 13.12
C THR A 135 17.36 -8.16 14.27
N ASN A 136 17.61 -6.98 14.87
CA ASN A 136 18.65 -6.77 15.88
C ASN A 136 18.48 -7.66 17.12
N ILE A 137 17.26 -8.06 17.46
CA ILE A 137 16.99 -8.96 18.58
C ILE A 137 17.68 -10.33 18.40
N ALA A 138 18.00 -10.73 17.17
CA ALA A 138 18.76 -11.96 16.90
C ALA A 138 20.19 -11.92 17.45
N LEU A 139 20.76 -10.74 17.71
CA LEU A 139 22.08 -10.59 18.32
C LEU A 139 22.11 -11.11 19.77
N LEU A 140 20.95 -11.24 20.43
CA LEU A 140 20.85 -11.88 21.75
C LEU A 140 21.30 -13.34 21.74
N CYS A 141 21.36 -13.99 20.56
CA CYS A 141 21.94 -15.32 20.43
C CYS A 141 23.46 -15.36 20.71
N LEU A 142 24.15 -14.21 20.72
CA LEU A 142 25.56 -14.13 21.10
C LEU A 142 25.76 -14.12 22.63
N VAL A 143 24.70 -13.88 23.40
CA VAL A 143 24.76 -13.90 24.87
C VAL A 143 24.63 -15.36 25.35
N PRO A 144 25.61 -15.89 26.09
CA PRO A 144 25.51 -17.22 26.71
C PRO A 144 24.24 -17.34 27.56
N LEU A 145 23.67 -18.55 27.66
CA LEU A 145 22.39 -18.86 28.33
C LEU A 145 21.12 -18.37 27.61
N VAL A 146 21.14 -17.18 26.99
CA VAL A 146 19.97 -16.63 26.23
C VAL A 146 19.86 -17.26 24.84
N ASN A 147 20.98 -17.73 24.28
CA ASN A 147 21.04 -18.29 22.93
C ASN A 147 20.04 -19.44 22.66
N ILE A 148 19.91 -20.40 23.58
CA ILE A 148 19.03 -21.55 23.37
C ILE A 148 17.56 -21.13 23.19
N PRO A 149 16.90 -20.46 24.17
CA PRO A 149 15.51 -20.06 24.00
C PRO A 149 15.34 -19.06 22.85
N MET A 150 16.30 -18.15 22.65
CA MET A 150 16.21 -17.13 21.61
C MET A 150 16.15 -17.73 20.19
N ARG A 151 16.88 -18.83 19.94
CA ARG A 151 16.80 -19.55 18.65
C ARG A 151 15.41 -20.04 18.34
N PHE A 152 14.67 -20.57 19.32
CA PHE A 152 13.28 -20.98 19.13
C PHE A 152 12.36 -19.79 18.88
N VAL A 153 12.56 -18.67 19.59
CA VAL A 153 11.78 -17.44 19.34
C VAL A 153 12.02 -16.94 17.91
N LEU A 154 13.27 -16.96 17.43
CA LEU A 154 13.59 -16.65 16.03
C LEU A 154 12.94 -17.63 15.06
N GLY A 155 12.90 -18.92 15.38
CA GLY A 155 12.19 -19.91 14.58
C GLY A 155 10.70 -19.61 14.42
N VAL A 156 10.01 -19.23 15.50
CA VAL A 156 8.57 -18.90 15.46
C VAL A 156 8.30 -17.52 14.83
N LYS A 157 9.08 -16.51 15.21
CA LYS A 157 8.80 -15.09 14.90
C LYS A 157 9.67 -14.51 13.79
N GLY A 158 10.63 -15.26 13.25
CA GLY A 158 11.59 -14.76 12.27
C GLY A 158 10.93 -14.12 11.05
N ASN A 159 9.95 -14.79 10.44
CA ASN A 159 9.24 -14.23 9.29
C ASN A 159 8.46 -12.96 9.63
N GLU A 160 7.84 -12.91 10.82
CA GLU A 160 7.11 -11.75 11.32
C GLU A 160 8.06 -10.55 11.51
N TRP A 161 9.22 -10.77 12.11
CA TRP A 161 10.23 -9.72 12.29
C TRP A 161 10.84 -9.28 10.96
N ALA A 162 11.17 -10.21 10.06
CA ALA A 162 11.66 -9.88 8.72
C ALA A 162 10.63 -9.03 7.94
N TRP A 163 9.34 -9.36 8.04
CA TRP A 163 8.26 -8.58 7.42
C TRP A 163 8.16 -7.16 7.97
N ARG A 164 8.31 -6.98 9.28
CA ARG A 164 8.25 -5.66 9.93
C ARG A 164 9.48 -4.80 9.64
N ASN A 165 10.66 -5.41 9.58
CA ASN A 165 11.93 -4.68 9.55
C ASN A 165 12.42 -4.32 8.14
N VAL A 166 11.97 -5.03 7.11
CA VAL A 166 12.42 -4.88 5.73
C VAL A 166 11.22 -4.70 4.79
N LYS A 167 11.37 -3.85 3.77
CA LYS A 167 10.39 -3.72 2.69
C LYS A 167 10.56 -4.88 1.71
N TRP A 168 9.51 -5.65 1.53
CA TRP A 168 9.42 -6.76 0.58
C TRP A 168 8.45 -6.37 -0.54
N ASP A 169 8.60 -6.96 -1.73
CA ASP A 169 7.68 -6.67 -2.85
C ASP A 169 6.34 -7.40 -2.68
N SER A 170 6.37 -8.61 -2.14
CA SER A 170 5.19 -9.42 -1.84
C SER A 170 5.49 -10.47 -0.76
N VAL A 171 4.43 -11.18 -0.32
CA VAL A 171 4.55 -12.34 0.58
C VAL A 171 5.40 -13.44 -0.05
N GLU A 172 5.22 -13.70 -1.33
CA GLU A 172 5.96 -14.71 -2.10
C GLU A 172 7.44 -14.34 -2.22
N HIS A 173 7.75 -13.04 -2.38
CA HIS A 173 9.13 -12.57 -2.38
C HIS A 173 9.82 -12.90 -1.04
N LEU A 174 9.19 -12.56 0.10
CA LEU A 174 9.72 -12.92 1.41
C LEU A 174 9.91 -14.45 1.54
N LEU A 175 8.88 -15.24 1.23
CA LEU A 175 8.96 -16.71 1.38
C LEU A 175 10.07 -17.34 0.51
N ARG A 176 10.27 -16.86 -0.72
CA ARG A 176 11.38 -17.31 -1.58
C ARG A 176 12.74 -17.02 -0.95
N VAL A 177 12.94 -15.83 -0.38
CA VAL A 177 14.20 -15.44 0.25
C VAL A 177 14.41 -16.23 1.55
N GLN A 178 13.38 -16.39 2.38
CA GLN A 178 13.49 -17.17 3.63
C GLN A 178 13.75 -18.66 3.36
N LYS A 179 13.24 -19.20 2.25
CA LYS A 179 13.58 -20.56 1.80
C LYS A 179 15.06 -20.69 1.45
N LYS A 180 15.65 -19.68 0.78
CA LYS A 180 17.11 -19.67 0.54
C LYS A 180 17.87 -19.65 1.86
N TRP A 181 17.49 -18.78 2.80
CA TRP A 181 18.10 -18.76 4.14
C TRP A 181 18.01 -20.10 4.87
N ALA A 182 16.89 -20.82 4.74
CA ALA A 182 16.77 -22.16 5.30
C ALA A 182 17.80 -23.12 4.69
N ILE A 183 17.95 -23.12 3.35
CA ILE A 183 18.94 -23.96 2.65
C ILE A 183 20.38 -23.62 3.05
N TRP A 184 20.71 -22.34 3.23
CA TRP A 184 22.05 -21.95 3.71
C TRP A 184 22.31 -22.36 5.16
N GLY A 185 21.26 -22.58 5.95
CA GLY A 185 21.34 -22.93 7.36
C GLY A 185 21.24 -24.42 7.66
N THR A 186 21.00 -25.26 6.66
CA THR A 186 20.81 -26.73 6.78
C THR A 186 21.63 -27.46 5.72
#